data_AF-A0A0V0ZEC7-F1
#
_entry.id   AF-A0A0V0ZEC7-F1
#
_cell.length_a   1.000
_cell.length_b   1.000
_cell.length_c   1.000
_cell.angle_alpha   90.00
_cell.angle_beta   90.00
_cell.angle_gamma   90.00
#
_symmetry.space_group_name_H-M   'P 1'
#
loop_
_entity.id
_entity.type
_entity.pdbx_description
1 polymer ?
#
loop_
_entity_poly.entity_id
_entity_poly.type
_entity_poly.pdbx_seq_one_letter_code
_entity_poly.pdbx_strand_id
1 'polypeptide(L)'
;MASIKSSAKDYQNRIAAMRARLSSYMEELVRAREELNSRALVPNLLALLNQCLDKARQQVDKYEDSLSIGKPADEITDWHIFEIEVIKARSIAEEYLEKDSVTDNRRGTTPNRGAFYHVNLPKWELPKFDGDVLQFDTFWEQFEDQIHRQSELRDTTKFTYLRSCLTGNALNAIDGLAVTAANYSAAVDILKSRFGRRDLIAQS
;
A
#
# COMPACT_ATOMS: atom_id res chain seq x y z
N MET A 1 -17.74 -24.77 -19.50
CA MET A 1 -18.44 -23.63 -18.86
C MET A 1 -18.14 -23.44 -17.37
N ALA A 2 -17.77 -24.47 -16.59
CA ALA A 2 -17.44 -24.32 -15.17
C ALA A 2 -16.13 -23.54 -14.88
N SER A 3 -15.12 -23.66 -15.75
CA SER A 3 -13.79 -23.07 -15.54
C SER A 3 -13.74 -21.54 -15.66
N ILE A 4 -14.51 -20.93 -16.58
CA ILE A 4 -14.54 -19.47 -16.78
C ILE A 4 -15.25 -18.75 -15.62
N LYS A 5 -16.31 -19.36 -15.07
CA LYS A 5 -17.03 -18.80 -13.90
C LYS A 5 -16.17 -18.77 -12.64
N SER A 6 -15.28 -19.76 -12.45
CA SER A 6 -14.33 -19.78 -11.33
C SER A 6 -13.35 -18.62 -11.41
N SER A 7 -12.76 -18.38 -12.60
CA SER A 7 -11.77 -17.32 -12.78
C SER A 7 -12.34 -15.92 -12.60
N ALA A 8 -13.56 -15.65 -13.09
CA ALA A 8 -14.23 -14.36 -12.91
C ALA A 8 -14.46 -14.05 -11.42
N LYS A 9 -14.89 -15.05 -10.64
CA LYS A 9 -15.13 -14.89 -9.21
C LYS A 9 -13.84 -14.61 -8.42
N ASP A 10 -12.74 -15.22 -8.84
CA ASP A 10 -11.42 -14.98 -8.24
C ASP A 10 -10.93 -13.53 -8.45
N TYR A 11 -11.12 -12.99 -9.66
CA TYR A 11 -10.79 -11.59 -9.94
C TYR A 11 -11.64 -10.63 -9.10
N GLN A 12 -12.96 -10.85 -9.02
CA GLN A 12 -13.85 -10.06 -8.18
C GLN A 12 -13.42 -10.04 -6.71
N ASN A 13 -13.08 -11.20 -6.15
CA ASN A 13 -12.62 -11.29 -4.76
C ASN A 13 -11.31 -10.52 -4.54
N ARG A 14 -10.36 -10.59 -5.48
CA ARG A 14 -9.10 -9.84 -5.43
C ARG A 14 -9.32 -8.33 -5.55
N ILE A 15 -10.21 -7.90 -6.45
CA ILE A 15 -10.60 -6.50 -6.63
C ILE A 15 -11.23 -5.98 -5.33
N ALA A 16 -12.18 -6.71 -4.74
CA ALA A 16 -12.81 -6.34 -3.47
C ALA A 16 -11.80 -6.20 -2.32
N ALA A 17 -10.85 -7.14 -2.21
CA ALA A 17 -9.77 -7.04 -1.23
C ALA A 17 -8.87 -5.81 -1.46
N MET A 18 -8.63 -5.42 -2.71
CA MET A 18 -7.88 -4.21 -3.04
C MET A 18 -8.67 -2.93 -2.76
N ARG A 19 -9.99 -2.90 -2.97
CA ARG A 19 -10.84 -1.77 -2.53
C ARG A 19 -10.70 -1.52 -1.05
N ALA A 20 -10.83 -2.57 -0.24
CA ALA A 20 -10.71 -2.44 1.22
C ALA A 20 -9.35 -1.86 1.65
N ARG A 21 -8.25 -2.26 1.00
CA ARG A 21 -6.91 -1.68 1.26
C ARG A 21 -6.82 -0.22 0.82
N LEU A 22 -7.32 0.11 -0.36
CA LEU A 22 -7.36 1.49 -0.87
C LEU A 22 -8.17 2.39 0.07
N SER A 23 -9.33 1.95 0.54
CA SER A 23 -10.13 2.66 1.55
C SER A 23 -9.33 2.89 2.83
N SER A 24 -8.63 1.88 3.34
CA SER A 24 -7.77 2.03 4.52
C SER A 24 -6.66 3.07 4.31
N TYR A 25 -6.01 3.10 3.15
CA TYR A 25 -5.00 4.12 2.86
C TYR A 25 -5.60 5.53 2.73
N MET A 26 -6.79 5.68 2.13
CA MET A 26 -7.48 6.96 2.04
C MET A 26 -7.84 7.50 3.43
N GLU A 27 -8.37 6.66 4.32
CA GLU A 27 -8.68 7.04 5.70
C GLU A 27 -7.43 7.48 6.48
N GLU A 28 -6.32 6.76 6.33
CA GLU A 28 -5.08 7.12 7.00
C GLU A 28 -4.42 8.36 6.39
N LEU A 29 -4.61 8.65 5.09
CA LEU A 29 -4.20 9.92 4.50
C LEU A 29 -4.95 11.10 5.11
N VAL A 30 -6.27 10.97 5.27
CA VAL A 30 -7.10 11.98 5.94
C VAL A 30 -6.62 12.17 7.38
N ARG A 31 -6.42 11.09 8.11
CA ARG A 31 -5.94 11.12 9.51
C ARG A 31 -4.55 11.72 9.64
N ALA A 32 -3.59 11.32 8.80
CA ALA A 32 -2.24 11.86 8.78
C ALA A 32 -2.26 13.38 8.55
N ARG A 33 -3.14 13.85 7.66
CA ARG A 33 -3.27 15.27 7.34
C ARG A 33 -4.00 16.09 8.40
N GLU A 34 -5.14 15.59 8.88
CA GLU A 34 -6.12 16.39 9.62
C GLU A 34 -6.04 16.18 11.13
N GLU A 35 -5.73 14.96 11.58
CA GLU A 35 -5.60 14.64 13.00
C GLU A 35 -4.14 14.75 13.47
N LEU A 36 -3.23 14.11 12.74
CA LEU A 36 -1.81 13.99 13.15
C LEU A 36 -0.95 15.16 12.66
N ASN A 37 -1.42 15.89 11.63
CA ASN A 37 -0.64 16.93 10.94
C ASN A 37 0.77 16.45 10.52
N SER A 38 0.90 15.18 10.17
CA SER A 38 2.17 14.51 9.92
C SER A 38 2.52 14.53 8.44
N ARG A 39 3.26 15.55 8.01
CA ARG A 39 3.78 15.65 6.63
C ARG A 39 4.73 14.53 6.22
N ALA A 40 5.38 13.87 7.17
CA ALA A 40 6.27 12.74 6.88
C ALA A 40 5.50 11.46 6.55
N LEU A 41 4.31 11.26 7.12
CA LEU A 41 3.49 10.06 6.87
C LEU A 41 2.75 10.12 5.54
N VAL A 42 2.33 11.32 5.10
CA VAL A 42 1.59 11.53 3.85
C VAL A 42 2.29 10.95 2.61
N PRO A 43 3.58 11.23 2.31
CA PRO A 43 4.25 10.66 1.14
C PRO A 43 4.36 9.13 1.20
N ASN A 44 4.52 8.56 2.40
CA ASN A 44 4.60 7.10 2.59
C ASN A 44 3.26 6.43 2.30
N LEU A 45 2.16 7.02 2.79
CA LEU A 45 0.80 6.57 2.51
C LEU A 45 0.44 6.72 1.02
N LEU A 46 0.83 7.83 0.39
CA LEU A 46 0.64 8.07 -1.05
C LEU A 46 1.34 7.01 -1.90
N ALA A 47 2.59 6.65 -1.57
CA ALA A 47 3.34 5.64 -2.29
C ALA A 47 2.63 4.27 -2.27
N LEU A 48 2.08 3.88 -1.13
CA LEU A 48 1.34 2.63 -0.99
C LEU A 48 -0.03 2.64 -1.66
N LEU A 49 -0.75 3.74 -1.53
CA LEU A 49 -2.02 3.94 -2.22
C LEU A 49 -1.83 3.78 -3.74
N ASN A 50 -0.79 4.42 -4.30
CA ASN A 50 -0.46 4.31 -5.72
C ASN A 50 -0.09 2.87 -6.11
N GLN A 51 0.76 2.20 -5.32
CA GLN A 51 1.12 0.80 -5.59
C GLN A 51 -0.10 -0.13 -5.58
N CYS A 52 -1.02 0.07 -4.63
CA CYS A 52 -2.24 -0.74 -4.54
C CYS A 52 -3.22 -0.44 -5.67
N LEU A 53 -3.33 0.82 -6.08
CA LEU A 53 -4.18 1.26 -7.19
C LEU A 53 -3.71 0.64 -8.52
N ASP A 54 -2.40 0.66 -8.78
CA ASP A 54 -1.85 0.07 -10.01
C ASP A 54 -2.09 -1.44 -10.10
N LYS A 55 -1.94 -2.17 -8.99
CA LYS A 55 -2.27 -3.60 -8.93
C LYS A 55 -3.75 -3.86 -9.14
N ALA A 56 -4.61 -2.98 -8.64
CA ALA A 56 -6.05 -3.12 -8.79
C ALA A 56 -6.49 -2.91 -10.24
N ARG A 57 -5.96 -1.86 -10.89
CA ARG A 57 -6.14 -1.61 -12.34
C ARG A 57 -5.78 -2.85 -13.16
N GLN A 58 -4.61 -3.44 -12.92
CA GLN A 58 -4.19 -4.67 -13.61
C GLN A 58 -5.12 -5.87 -13.40
N GLN A 59 -5.82 -5.98 -12.26
CA GLN A 59 -6.82 -7.04 -12.07
C GLN A 59 -8.14 -6.70 -12.75
N VAL A 60 -8.53 -5.43 -12.78
CA VAL A 60 -9.73 -4.97 -13.48
C VAL A 60 -9.58 -5.15 -14.99
N ASP A 61 -8.42 -4.82 -15.56
CA ASP A 61 -8.13 -5.07 -16.98
C ASP A 61 -8.28 -6.56 -17.31
N LYS A 62 -7.70 -7.44 -16.48
CA LYS A 62 -7.83 -8.90 -16.65
C LYS A 62 -9.26 -9.41 -16.49
N TYR A 63 -10.03 -8.77 -15.61
CA TYR A 63 -11.43 -9.09 -15.41
C TYR A 63 -12.24 -8.68 -16.64
N GLU A 64 -12.03 -7.47 -17.15
CA GLU A 64 -12.67 -6.93 -18.35
C GLU A 64 -12.37 -7.79 -19.58
N ASP A 65 -11.11 -8.18 -19.79
CA ASP A 65 -10.69 -9.10 -20.86
C ASP A 65 -11.38 -10.47 -20.78
N SER A 66 -11.78 -10.90 -19.57
CA SER A 66 -12.47 -12.18 -19.35
C SER A 66 -13.98 -12.12 -19.62
N LEU A 67 -14.55 -10.91 -19.72
CA LEU A 67 -15.98 -10.72 -19.99
C LEU A 67 -16.30 -10.89 -21.48
N SER A 68 -17.51 -11.36 -21.78
CA SER A 68 -17.98 -11.40 -23.17
C SER A 68 -18.29 -9.99 -23.67
N ILE A 69 -17.87 -9.70 -24.91
CA ILE A 69 -18.10 -8.43 -25.61
C ILE A 69 -19.59 -8.02 -25.51
N GLY A 70 -19.85 -6.80 -25.04
CA GLY A 70 -21.18 -6.19 -25.02
C GLY A 70 -21.94 -6.26 -23.69
N LYS A 71 -21.35 -6.80 -22.62
CA LYS A 71 -21.88 -6.63 -21.25
C LYS A 71 -21.00 -5.66 -20.47
N PRO A 72 -21.41 -4.39 -20.28
CA PRO A 72 -20.81 -3.58 -19.23
C PRO A 72 -21.23 -4.25 -17.92
N ALA A 73 -20.29 -4.90 -17.24
CA ALA A 73 -20.56 -5.37 -15.89
C ALA A 73 -20.73 -4.11 -15.04
N ASP A 74 -21.87 -3.95 -14.36
CA ASP A 74 -22.12 -2.85 -13.41
C ASP A 74 -20.94 -2.65 -12.44
N GLU A 75 -20.20 -3.74 -12.17
CA GLU A 75 -18.98 -3.80 -11.39
C GLU A 75 -17.79 -3.00 -11.96
N ILE A 76 -17.64 -2.91 -13.28
CA ILE A 76 -16.60 -2.09 -13.92
C ILE A 76 -16.93 -0.61 -13.74
N THR A 77 -18.19 -0.22 -13.94
CA THR A 77 -18.65 1.15 -13.70
C THR A 77 -18.48 1.53 -12.24
N ASP A 78 -18.88 0.64 -11.33
CA ASP A 78 -18.67 0.81 -9.88
C ASP A 78 -17.18 0.95 -9.55
N TRP A 79 -16.29 0.17 -10.17
CA TRP A 79 -14.85 0.33 -10.01
C TRP A 79 -14.36 1.72 -10.45
N HIS A 80 -14.77 2.20 -11.62
CA HIS A 80 -14.38 3.53 -12.10
C HIS A 80 -14.84 4.64 -11.15
N ILE A 81 -16.05 4.55 -10.60
CA ILE A 81 -16.56 5.53 -9.63
C ILE A 81 -15.65 5.56 -8.39
N PHE A 82 -15.32 4.40 -7.84
CA PHE A 82 -14.41 4.30 -6.69
C PHE A 82 -13.00 4.78 -7.01
N GLU A 83 -12.48 4.48 -8.20
CA GLU A 83 -11.17 4.97 -8.64
C GLU A 83 -11.12 6.51 -8.65
N ILE A 84 -12.20 7.17 -9.07
CA ILE A 84 -12.31 8.64 -9.00
C ILE A 84 -12.20 9.13 -7.54
N GLU A 85 -12.78 8.41 -6.57
CA GLU A 85 -12.65 8.75 -5.14
C GLU A 85 -11.20 8.60 -4.66
N VAL A 86 -10.52 7.53 -5.07
CA VAL A 86 -9.09 7.31 -4.76
C VAL A 86 -8.22 8.43 -5.34
N ILE A 87 -8.47 8.82 -6.59
CA ILE A 87 -7.75 9.91 -7.25
C ILE A 87 -7.99 11.25 -6.53
N LYS A 88 -9.22 11.52 -6.09
CA LYS A 88 -9.54 12.71 -5.28
C LYS A 88 -8.76 12.71 -3.96
N ALA A 89 -8.80 11.61 -3.21
CA ALA A 89 -8.07 11.50 -1.94
C ALA A 89 -6.57 11.73 -2.14
N ARG A 90 -5.99 11.16 -3.21
CA ARG A 90 -4.59 11.37 -3.60
C ARG A 90 -4.29 12.84 -3.86
N SER A 91 -5.11 13.51 -4.68
CA SER A 91 -4.91 14.92 -5.03
C SER A 91 -4.94 15.85 -3.81
N ILE A 92 -5.87 15.64 -2.87
CA ILE A 92 -5.94 16.46 -1.66
C ILE A 92 -4.69 16.22 -0.77
N ALA A 93 -4.17 15.00 -0.73
CA ALA A 93 -2.96 14.67 0.01
C ALA A 93 -1.70 15.29 -0.62
N GLU A 94 -1.62 15.33 -1.95
CA GLU A 94 -0.56 16.03 -2.70
C GLU A 94 -0.62 17.56 -2.43
N GLU A 95 -1.79 18.18 -2.49
CA GLU A 95 -1.97 19.62 -2.21
C GLU A 95 -1.55 19.99 -0.78
N TYR A 96 -1.78 19.09 0.19
CA TYR A 96 -1.33 19.30 1.58
C TYR A 96 0.20 19.38 1.69
N LEU A 97 0.94 18.63 0.87
CA LEU A 97 2.39 18.72 0.82
C LEU A 97 2.85 20.04 0.18
N GLU A 98 2.15 20.54 -0.83
CA GLU A 98 2.52 21.78 -1.55
C GLU A 98 2.34 23.06 -0.73
N LYS A 99 1.37 23.09 0.22
CA LYS A 99 1.03 24.29 1.01
C LYS A 99 2.17 24.88 1.86
N ASP A 100 3.29 24.20 2.07
CA ASP A 100 4.48 24.75 2.77
C ASP A 100 5.48 25.47 1.84
N SER A 101 5.41 25.26 0.53
CA SER A 101 6.34 25.90 -0.41
C SER A 101 6.13 27.42 -0.53
N VAL A 102 5.03 27.95 0.00
CA VAL A 102 4.60 29.35 -0.16
C VAL A 102 4.95 30.24 1.04
N THR A 103 5.49 29.70 2.15
CA THR A 103 5.86 30.51 3.33
C THR A 103 7.32 30.99 3.37
N ASP A 104 8.16 30.60 2.40
CA ASP A 104 9.50 31.19 2.23
C ASP A 104 9.56 32.11 1.00
N ASN A 105 8.79 33.20 1.01
CA ASN A 105 9.06 34.30 0.08
C ASN A 105 8.64 35.66 0.62
N ARG A 106 9.33 36.13 1.65
CA ARG A 106 9.51 37.57 1.89
C ARG A 106 10.99 37.93 1.79
N ARG A 107 11.52 38.03 0.55
CA ARG A 107 12.47 39.07 0.11
C ARG A 107 12.90 38.84 -1.35
N GLY A 108 12.40 39.70 -2.24
CA GLY A 108 13.20 40.35 -3.29
C GLY A 108 13.60 39.59 -4.55
N THR A 109 12.81 39.79 -5.62
CA THR A 109 13.26 40.23 -6.96
C THR A 109 13.99 39.25 -7.91
N THR A 110 13.21 38.77 -8.89
CA THR A 110 13.46 38.56 -10.35
C THR A 110 13.17 37.16 -10.89
N PRO A 111 12.60 37.05 -12.12
CA PRO A 111 12.09 35.80 -12.66
C PRO A 111 13.17 35.08 -13.45
N ASN A 112 13.52 33.86 -13.04
CA ASN A 112 14.19 32.94 -13.95
C ASN A 112 13.45 31.61 -13.97
N ARG A 113 12.92 31.29 -15.16
CA ARG A 113 12.45 29.95 -15.50
C ARG A 113 13.63 29.00 -15.35
N GLY A 114 13.67 28.24 -14.28
CA GLY A 114 14.61 27.16 -14.08
C GLY A 114 13.88 26.05 -13.37
N ALA A 115 13.67 24.95 -14.11
CA ALA A 115 13.21 23.64 -13.68
C ALA A 115 12.54 23.58 -12.31
N PHE A 116 11.24 23.29 -12.28
CA PHE A 116 10.65 22.60 -11.14
C PHE A 116 11.57 21.42 -10.84
N TYR A 117 12.37 21.55 -9.80
CA TYR A 117 12.94 20.40 -9.15
C TYR A 117 11.70 19.68 -8.62
N HIS A 118 11.13 18.79 -9.45
CA HIS A 118 10.52 17.58 -8.95
C HIS A 118 11.61 17.02 -8.05
N VAL A 119 11.52 17.32 -6.76
CA VAL A 119 12.29 16.64 -5.75
C VAL A 119 11.81 15.22 -5.93
N ASN A 120 12.56 14.44 -6.70
CA ASN A 120 12.50 13.00 -6.65
C ASN A 120 13.04 12.68 -5.27
N LEU A 121 12.18 12.84 -4.26
CA LEU A 121 12.42 12.25 -2.97
C LEU A 121 12.70 10.78 -3.27
N PRO A 122 13.76 10.18 -2.69
CA PRO A 122 13.97 8.75 -2.78
C PRO A 122 12.64 8.10 -2.44
N LYS A 123 12.09 7.30 -3.36
CA LYS A 123 10.86 6.56 -3.08
C LYS A 123 11.12 5.84 -1.77
N TRP A 124 10.27 6.09 -0.78
CA TRP A 124 10.24 5.30 0.43
C TRP A 124 9.83 3.88 0.02
N GLU A 125 10.83 3.07 -0.34
CA GLU A 125 10.63 1.69 -0.72
C GLU A 125 10.65 0.89 0.57
N LEU A 126 9.46 0.59 1.09
CA LEU A 126 9.35 -0.39 2.14
C LEU A 126 10.03 -1.68 1.67
N PRO A 127 10.87 -2.30 2.52
CA PRO A 127 11.65 -3.45 2.13
C PRO A 127 10.71 -4.56 1.66
N LYS A 128 11.09 -5.25 0.58
CA LYS A 128 10.36 -6.43 0.10
C LYS A 128 10.96 -7.68 0.71
N PHE A 129 10.09 -8.60 1.11
CA PHE A 129 10.50 -9.86 1.73
C PHE A 129 9.72 -11.03 1.15
N ASP A 130 10.42 -11.97 0.54
CA ASP A 130 9.85 -13.12 -0.14
C ASP A 130 9.82 -14.40 0.72
N GLY A 131 10.50 -14.38 1.86
CA GLY A 131 10.64 -15.52 2.76
C GLY A 131 12.07 -16.08 2.87
N ASP A 132 13.09 -15.45 2.28
CA ASP A 132 14.48 -15.82 2.53
C ASP A 132 14.90 -15.56 3.98
N VAL A 133 15.04 -16.63 4.75
CA VAL A 133 15.47 -16.62 6.16
C VAL A 133 16.77 -15.83 6.41
N LEU A 134 17.68 -15.75 5.44
CA LEU A 134 18.93 -15.01 5.57
C LEU A 134 18.70 -13.48 5.60
N GLN A 135 17.65 -13.03 4.91
CA GLN A 135 17.28 -11.62 4.77
C GLN A 135 16.26 -11.17 5.83
N PHE A 136 15.69 -12.09 6.62
CA PHE A 136 14.59 -11.78 7.52
C PHE A 136 14.94 -10.70 8.55
N ASP A 137 16.11 -10.81 9.20
CA ASP A 137 16.50 -9.85 10.25
C ASP A 137 16.66 -8.42 9.67
N THR A 138 17.31 -8.30 8.51
CA THR A 138 17.46 -7.03 7.81
C THR A 138 16.12 -6.45 7.37
N PHE A 139 15.20 -7.29 6.89
CA PHE A 139 13.84 -6.89 6.58
C PHE A 139 13.09 -6.41 7.83
N TRP A 140 13.15 -7.19 8.92
CA TRP A 140 12.40 -6.88 10.13
C TRP A 140 12.90 -5.60 10.80
N GLU A 141 14.21 -5.39 10.89
CA GLU A 141 14.78 -4.14 11.43
C GLU A 141 14.27 -2.91 10.67
N GLN A 142 14.31 -2.96 9.33
CA GLN A 142 13.81 -1.88 8.49
C GLN A 142 12.30 -1.67 8.64
N PHE A 143 11.51 -2.75 8.60
CA PHE A 143 10.06 -2.67 8.78
C PHE A 143 9.68 -2.17 10.18
N GLU A 144 10.44 -2.59 11.19
CA GLU A 144 10.19 -2.25 12.58
C GLU A 144 10.36 -0.75 12.83
N ASP A 145 11.48 -0.19 12.38
CA ASP A 145 11.78 1.23 12.49
C ASP A 145 10.78 2.10 11.70
N GLN A 146 10.51 1.69 10.47
CA GLN A 146 9.70 2.47 9.54
C GLN A 146 8.21 2.44 9.88
N ILE A 147 7.68 1.31 10.38
CA ILE A 147 6.23 1.07 10.50
C ILE A 147 5.84 0.54 11.89
N HIS A 148 6.46 -0.54 12.37
CA HIS A 148 6.00 -1.23 13.59
C HIS A 148 6.03 -0.31 14.83
N ARG A 149 7.11 0.47 14.98
CA ARG A 149 7.33 1.39 16.10
C ARG A 149 6.52 2.69 16.01
N GLN A 150 5.91 2.96 14.87
CA GLN A 150 5.09 4.17 14.68
C GLN A 150 3.79 4.03 15.48
N SER A 151 3.77 4.52 16.72
CA SER A 151 2.63 4.41 17.64
C SER A 151 1.38 5.13 17.13
N GLU A 152 1.54 6.08 16.22
CA GLU A 152 0.45 6.82 15.58
C GLU A 152 -0.33 5.98 14.57
N LEU A 153 0.29 4.95 13.99
CA LEU A 153 -0.35 4.06 13.02
C LEU A 153 -1.19 2.99 13.72
N ARG A 154 -2.42 2.80 13.26
CA ARG A 154 -3.30 1.72 13.74
C ARG A 154 -2.72 0.36 13.36
N ASP A 155 -2.99 -0.66 14.17
CA ASP A 155 -2.52 -2.02 13.88
C ASP A 155 -3.06 -2.59 12.56
N THR A 156 -4.32 -2.28 12.20
CA THR A 156 -4.87 -2.63 10.88
C THR A 156 -4.02 -2.01 9.76
N THR A 157 -3.58 -0.77 9.93
CA THR A 157 -2.75 -0.04 8.98
C THR A 157 -1.36 -0.67 8.93
N LYS A 158 -0.70 -0.86 10.08
CA LYS A 158 0.58 -1.59 10.15
C LYS A 158 0.50 -2.97 9.50
N PHE A 159 -0.63 -3.66 9.62
CA PHE A 159 -0.82 -4.95 8.97
C PHE A 159 -0.98 -4.82 7.46
N THR A 160 -1.75 -3.85 6.97
CA THR A 160 -1.86 -3.53 5.54
C THR A 160 -0.47 -3.23 4.95
N TYR A 161 0.34 -2.46 5.67
CA TYR A 161 1.73 -2.16 5.31
C TYR A 161 2.59 -3.43 5.27
N LEU A 162 2.58 -4.22 6.35
CA LEU A 162 3.31 -5.49 6.43
C LEU A 162 2.98 -6.38 5.22
N ARG A 163 1.70 -6.61 4.95
CA ARG A 163 1.25 -7.45 3.83
C ARG A 163 1.69 -6.91 2.47
N SER A 164 1.83 -5.60 2.31
CA SER A 164 2.33 -4.99 1.07
C SER A 164 3.83 -5.22 0.84
N CYS A 165 4.58 -5.43 1.91
CA CYS A 165 6.02 -5.73 1.88
C CYS A 165 6.31 -7.20 1.56
N LEU A 166 5.37 -8.10 1.85
CA LEU A 166 5.58 -9.52 1.67
C LEU A 166 5.27 -9.98 0.25
N THR A 167 6.07 -10.91 -0.23
CA THR A 167 5.86 -11.68 -1.46
C THR A 167 6.13 -13.16 -1.19
N GLY A 168 5.95 -14.01 -2.20
CA GLY A 168 6.37 -15.42 -2.14
C GLY A 168 5.90 -16.18 -0.90
N ASN A 169 6.83 -16.89 -0.27
CA ASN A 169 6.60 -17.73 0.90
C ASN A 169 6.21 -16.92 2.14
N ALA A 170 6.74 -15.71 2.30
CA ALA A 170 6.39 -14.85 3.42
C ALA A 170 4.93 -14.40 3.36
N LEU A 171 4.45 -14.00 2.17
CA LEU A 171 3.04 -13.65 1.99
C LEU A 171 2.13 -14.87 2.21
N ASN A 172 2.50 -16.02 1.65
CA ASN A 172 1.75 -17.27 1.82
C ASN A 172 1.62 -17.69 3.30
N ALA A 173 2.61 -17.36 4.14
CA ALA A 173 2.58 -17.69 5.56
C ALA A 173 1.43 -17.00 6.32
N ILE A 174 0.99 -15.84 5.86
CA ILE A 174 -0.04 -15.02 6.52
C ILE A 174 -1.32 -14.85 5.68
N ASP A 175 -1.41 -15.50 4.51
CA ASP A 175 -2.46 -15.21 3.53
C ASP A 175 -3.88 -15.53 4.04
N GLY A 176 -3.99 -16.53 4.93
CA GLY A 176 -5.23 -16.90 5.62
C GLY A 176 -5.71 -15.91 6.69
N LEU A 177 -4.91 -14.89 7.02
CA LEU A 177 -5.32 -13.86 7.98
C LEU A 177 -6.02 -12.71 7.26
N ALA A 178 -7.22 -12.38 7.73
CA ALA A 178 -7.91 -11.15 7.34
C ALA A 178 -7.14 -9.94 7.89
N VAL A 179 -7.02 -8.88 7.10
CA VAL A 179 -6.32 -7.65 7.51
C VAL A 179 -7.17 -6.89 8.52
N THR A 180 -6.93 -7.18 9.80
CA THR A 180 -7.62 -6.58 10.95
C THR A 180 -6.62 -6.29 12.06
N ALA A 181 -6.91 -5.31 12.93
CA ALA A 181 -6.06 -5.00 14.08
C ALA A 181 -5.77 -6.23 14.96
N ALA A 182 -6.79 -7.05 15.20
CA ALA A 182 -6.68 -8.26 16.03
C ALA A 182 -5.72 -9.31 15.46
N ASN A 183 -5.53 -9.34 14.13
CA ASN A 183 -4.68 -10.32 13.47
C ASN A 183 -3.24 -9.83 13.25
N TYR A 184 -2.95 -8.55 13.51
CA TYR A 184 -1.63 -7.99 13.23
C TYR A 184 -0.52 -8.66 14.06
N SER A 185 -0.73 -8.81 15.37
CA SER A 185 0.24 -9.47 16.26
C SER A 185 0.48 -10.92 15.83
N ALA A 186 -0.59 -11.66 15.55
CA ALA A 186 -0.49 -13.04 15.05
C ALA A 186 0.31 -13.14 13.74
N ALA A 187 0.12 -12.19 12.81
CA ALA A 187 0.90 -12.16 11.57
C ALA A 187 2.39 -11.93 11.84
N VAL A 188 2.73 -11.01 12.73
CA VAL A 188 4.12 -10.75 13.14
C VAL A 188 4.75 -11.99 13.79
N ASP A 189 4.03 -12.66 14.69
CA ASP A 189 4.50 -13.85 15.37
C ASP A 189 4.76 -15.02 14.41
N ILE A 190 3.86 -15.21 13.42
CA ILE A 190 4.05 -16.21 12.36
C ILE A 190 5.33 -15.95 11.58
N LEU A 191 5.57 -14.70 11.18
CA LEU A 191 6.75 -14.33 10.40
C LEU A 191 8.04 -14.52 11.20
N LYS A 192 8.08 -14.04 12.45
CA LYS A 192 9.23 -14.22 13.35
C LYS A 192 9.51 -15.70 13.63
N SER A 193 8.47 -16.49 13.91
CA SER A 193 8.61 -17.92 14.17
C SER A 193 9.11 -18.71 12.96
N ARG A 194 8.61 -18.37 11.76
CA ARG A 194 8.92 -19.11 10.53
C ARG A 194 10.23 -18.69 9.89
N PHE A 195 10.59 -17.42 9.96
CA PHE A 195 11.73 -16.85 9.22
C PHE A 195 12.84 -16.26 10.10
N GLY A 196 12.57 -15.97 11.38
CA GLY A 196 13.55 -15.37 12.31
C GLY A 196 14.49 -16.34 13.00
N ARG A 197 14.49 -17.63 12.62
CA ARG A 197 15.38 -18.63 13.21
C ARG A 197 16.61 -18.86 12.32
N ARG A 198 17.69 -18.14 12.60
CA ARG A 198 19.03 -18.39 12.00
C ARG A 198 19.67 -19.69 12.49
N ASP A 199 19.28 -20.18 13.66
CA ASP A 199 19.91 -21.33 14.34
C ASP A 199 19.76 -22.67 13.60
N LEU A 200 18.83 -22.76 12.65
CA LEU A 200 18.60 -23.98 11.85
C LEU A 200 19.45 -24.06 10.57
N ILE A 201 20.15 -22.97 10.19
CA ILE A 201 20.91 -22.90 8.94
C ILE A 201 22.37 -23.37 9.14
N ALA A 202 22.84 -23.44 10.40
CA ALA A 202 24.20 -23.87 10.73
C ALA A 202 24.38 -25.41 10.90
N GLN A 203 23.39 -26.23 10.52
CA GLN A 203 23.45 -27.70 10.63
C GLN A 203 23.07 -28.44 9.32
N SER A 204 23.63 -28.01 8.19
CA SER A 204 23.56 -28.77 6.92
C SER A 204 24.95 -29.00 6.34
#